data_AF-A0A3R8VT52-F1
#
_entry.id   AF-A0A3R8VT52-F1
#
_cell.length_a   1.000
_cell.length_b   1.000
_cell.length_c   1.000
_cell.angle_alpha   90.00
_cell.angle_beta   90.00
_cell.angle_gamma   90.00
#
_symmetry.space_group_name_H-M   'P 1'
#
loop_
_entity.id
_entity.type
_entity.pdbx_description
1 polymer ?
#
loop_
_entity_poly.entity_id
_entity_poly.type
_entity_poly.pdbx_seq_one_letter_code
_entity_poly.pdbx_strand_id
1 'polypeptide(L)'
;MLIASKTGNITVAKLLDETPNAWTLEVEKSEVRISKGDTHERVFCKMSEALKWAGAESDLIQHAQEIESVEAAKESQRPTIQNSR
;
A
#
# COMPACT_ATOMS: atom_id res chain seq x y z
N MET A 1 -2.57 -1.56 3.31
CA MET A 1 -1.58 -0.48 3.14
C MET A 1 -0.19 -1.06 3.25
N LEU A 2 0.81 -0.33 2.78
CA LEU A 2 2.21 -0.73 2.78
C LEU A 2 3.02 0.35 3.50
N ILE A 3 3.85 -0.04 4.45
CA ILE A 3 4.82 0.85 5.09
C ILE A 3 6.16 0.56 4.43
N ALA A 4 6.79 1.58 3.85
CA ALA A 4 8.14 1.48 3.31
C ALA A 4 9.10 2.33 4.14
N SER A 5 10.27 1.78 4.45
CA SER A 5 11.36 2.50 5.08
C SER A 5 12.44 2.88 4.05
N LYS A 6 13.21 3.93 4.33
CA LYS A 6 14.37 4.31 3.52
C LYS A 6 15.49 3.26 3.49
N THR A 7 15.45 2.30 4.41
CA THR A 7 16.41 1.18 4.46
C THR A 7 16.00 0.02 3.54
N GLY A 8 14.91 0.15 2.78
CA GLY A 8 14.43 -0.88 1.85
C GLY A 8 13.49 -1.92 2.48
N ASN A 9 13.05 -1.73 3.73
CA ASN A 9 12.07 -2.61 4.34
C ASN A 9 10.66 -2.20 3.90
N ILE A 10 9.86 -3.19 3.49
CA ILE A 10 8.46 -3.00 3.16
C ILE A 10 7.63 -3.96 3.99
N THR A 11 6.63 -3.43 4.67
CA THR A 11 5.75 -4.19 5.56
C THR A 11 4.30 -3.96 5.19
N VAL A 12 3.53 -5.03 5.11
CA VAL A 12 2.08 -4.97 4.88
C VAL A 12 1.41 -4.62 6.20
N ALA A 13 0.52 -3.62 6.15
CA ALA A 13 -0.19 -3.14 7.31
C ALA A 13 -1.67 -2.93 7.00
N LYS A 14 -2.51 -3.15 8.01
CA LYS A 14 -3.93 -2.84 7.94
C LYS A 14 -4.16 -1.41 8.45
N LEU A 15 -4.96 -0.63 7.74
CA LEU A 15 -5.35 0.70 8.22
C LEU A 15 -6.36 0.54 9.37
N LEU A 16 -6.03 1.10 10.54
CA LEU A 16 -6.94 1.19 11.67
C LEU A 16 -7.62 2.56 11.72
N ASP A 17 -6.83 3.63 11.60
CA ASP A 17 -7.30 5.01 11.62
C ASP A 17 -6.41 5.93 10.77
N GLU A 18 -7.00 6.98 10.22
CA GLU A 18 -6.28 8.01 9.46
C GLU A 18 -6.66 9.40 9.93
N THR A 19 -5.65 10.14 10.38
CA THR A 19 -5.76 11.56 10.71
C THR A 19 -5.09 12.41 9.62
N PRO A 20 -5.31 13.74 9.61
CA PRO A 20 -4.61 14.63 8.69
C PRO A 20 -3.07 14.55 8.80
N ASN A 21 -2.55 14.20 9.99
CA ASN A 21 -1.12 14.26 10.30
C ASN A 21 -0.45 12.89 10.44
N ALA A 22 -1.22 11.81 10.59
CA ALA A 22 -0.68 10.47 10.81
C ALA A 22 -1.64 9.37 10.36
N TRP A 23 -1.07 8.21 10.02
CA TRP A 23 -1.78 6.94 9.87
C TRP A 23 -1.53 6.06 11.10
N THR A 24 -2.58 5.44 11.61
CA THR A 24 -2.51 4.39 12.62
C THR A 24 -2.78 3.07 11.92
N LEU A 25 -1.80 2.18 11.96
CA LEU A 25 -1.77 0.94 11.21
C LEU A 25 -1.56 -0.24 12.15
N GLU A 26 -2.06 -1.41 11.76
CA GLU A 26 -1.77 -2.68 12.43
C GLU A 26 -0.76 -3.48 11.59
N VAL A 27 0.38 -3.79 12.20
CA VAL A 27 1.43 -4.66 11.66
C VAL A 27 1.55 -5.87 12.56
N GLU A 28 1.26 -7.06 12.05
CA GLU A 28 1.38 -8.32 12.82
C GLU A 28 0.71 -8.27 14.22
N LYS A 29 -0.50 -7.68 14.30
CA LYS A 29 -1.27 -7.47 15.55
C LYS A 29 -0.69 -6.44 16.52
N SER A 30 0.33 -5.69 16.09
CA SER A 30 0.88 -4.55 16.82
C SER A 30 0.41 -3.25 16.17
N GLU A 31 -0.02 -2.30 16.99
CA GLU A 31 -0.39 -0.97 16.51
C GLU A 31 0.86 -0.11 16.29
N VAL A 32 0.96 0.49 15.11
CA VAL A 32 2.06 1.35 14.68
C VAL A 32 1.48 2.66 14.17
N ARG A 33 2.01 3.78 14.64
CA ARG A 33 1.60 5.11 14.20
C ARG A 33 2.69 5.76 13.38
N ILE A 34 2.39 6.07 12.12
CA ILE A 34 3.31 6.70 11.17
C ILE A 34 2.86 8.13 10.88
N SER A 35 3.75 9.10 11.04
CA SER A 35 3.47 10.49 10.69
C SER A 35 3.51 10.71 9.16
N LYS A 36 2.60 11.52 8.61
CA LYS A 36 2.64 11.88 7.17
C LYS A 36 3.86 12.75 6.81
N GLY A 37 4.44 13.40 7.82
CA GLY A 37 5.67 14.18 7.71
C GLY A 37 6.95 13.40 8.01
N ASP A 38 6.86 12.09 8.25
CA ASP A 38 8.04 11.27 8.50
C ASP A 38 8.90 11.17 7.21
N THR A 39 10.22 11.28 7.40
CA THR A 39 11.21 11.23 6.32
C THR A 39 11.87 9.84 6.19
N HIS A 40 11.75 9.00 7.22
CA HIS A 40 12.35 7.67 7.29
C HIS A 40 11.38 6.58 6.86
N GLU A 41 10.09 6.74 7.19
CA GLU A 41 9.03 5.79 6.86
C GLU A 41 7.86 6.49 6.18
N ARG A 42 7.24 5.83 5.21
CA ARG A 42 6.08 6.38 4.51
C ARG A 42 5.09 5.28 4.15
N VAL A 43 3.81 5.63 4.18
CA VAL A 43 2.70 4.72 3.90
C VAL A 43 2.23 4.87 2.45
N PHE A 44 2.01 3.76 1.78
CA PHE A 44 1.58 3.66 0.39
C PHE A 44 0.39 2.72 0.24
N CYS A 45 -0.43 2.98 -0.76
CA CYS A 45 -1.51 2.06 -1.16
C CYS A 45 -1.03 1.05 -2.21
N LYS A 46 -0.07 1.46 -3.06
CA LYS A 46 0.47 0.66 -4.16
C LYS A 46 1.87 0.15 -3.81
N MET A 47 2.14 -1.10 -4.16
CA MET A 47 3.45 -1.73 -3.99
C MET A 47 4.47 -1.11 -4.92
N SER A 48 4.08 -0.80 -6.15
CA SER A 48 4.96 -0.13 -7.12
C SER A 48 5.48 1.22 -6.61
N GLU A 49 4.64 2.01 -5.94
CA GLU A 49 5.01 3.29 -5.35
C GLU A 49 5.93 3.13 -4.14
N ALA A 50 5.65 2.15 -3.27
CA ALA A 50 6.49 1.81 -2.13
C ALA A 50 7.90 1.40 -2.59
N LEU A 51 7.99 0.49 -3.57
CA LEU A 51 9.24 0.01 -4.15
C LEU A 51 10.04 1.16 -4.80
N LYS A 52 9.37 2.01 -5.57
CA LYS A 52 10.02 3.17 -6.20
C LYS A 52 10.59 4.15 -5.18
N TRP A 53 9.87 4.40 -4.08
CA TRP A 53 10.34 5.30 -3.03
C TRP A 53 11.48 4.73 -2.18
N ALA A 54 11.47 3.41 -1.97
CA ALA A 54 12.51 2.65 -1.30
C ALA A 54 13.79 2.48 -2.14
N GLY A 55 13.72 2.73 -3.46
CA GLY A 55 14.87 2.60 -4.37
C GLY A 55 15.15 1.15 -4.79
N ALA A 56 14.11 0.32 -4.89
CA ALA A 56 14.22 -1.05 -5.40
C ALA A 56 14.61 -1.09 -6.89
N GLU A 57 15.02 -2.26 -7.36
CA GLU A 57 15.38 -2.47 -8.77
C GLU A 57 14.18 -2.24 -9.71
N SER A 58 14.48 -1.69 -10.90
CA SER A 58 13.48 -1.33 -11.90
C SER A 58 12.58 -2.51 -12.31
N ASP A 59 13.15 -3.72 -12.41
CA ASP A 59 12.43 -4.93 -12.82
C ASP A 59 11.35 -5.31 -11.79
N LEU A 60 11.64 -5.15 -10.49
CA LEU A 60 10.68 -5.40 -9.41
C LEU A 60 9.55 -4.36 -9.41
N ILE A 61 9.88 -3.10 -9.67
CA ILE A 61 8.89 -2.02 -9.77
C ILE A 61 7.96 -2.29 -10.96
N GLN A 62 8.50 -2.66 -12.11
CA GLN A 62 7.71 -2.94 -13.31
C GLN A 62 6.80 -4.16 -13.10
N HIS A 63 7.32 -5.24 -12.54
CA HIS A 63 6.52 -6.42 -12.23
C HIS A 63 5.36 -6.11 -11.27
N ALA A 64 5.59 -5.27 -10.25
CA ALA A 64 4.53 -4.82 -9.34
C ALA A 64 3.46 -4.00 -10.08
N GLN A 65 3.85 -3.12 -11.00
CA GLN A 65 2.91 -2.34 -11.81
C GLN A 65 2.06 -3.20 -12.73
N GLU A 66 2.64 -4.25 -13.31
CA GLU A 66 1.92 -5.19 -14.17
C GLU A 66 0.86 -5.95 -13.39
N ILE A 67 1.19 -6.45 -12.19
CA ILE A 67 0.22 -7.09 -11.29
C ILE A 67 -0.91 -6.13 -10.91
N GLU A 68 -0.58 -4.93 -10.45
CA GLU A 68 -1.56 -3.91 -10.05
C GLU A 68 -2.50 -3.55 -11.20
N SER A 69 -1.98 -3.47 -12.43
CA SER A 69 -2.77 -3.17 -13.63
C SER A 69 -3.74 -4.32 -13.97
N VAL A 70 -3.31 -5.57 -13.82
CA VAL A 70 -4.16 -6.75 -14.02
C VAL A 70 -5.24 -6.85 -12.94
N GLU A 71 -4.92 -6.55 -11.68
CA GLU A 71 -5.90 -6.55 -10.58
C GLU A 71 -6.96 -5.46 -10.76
N ALA A 72 -6.55 -4.24 -11.11
CA ALA A 72 -7.48 -3.14 -11.41
C ALA A 72 -8.44 -3.48 -12.57
N ALA A 73 -7.93 -4.17 -13.60
CA ALA A 73 -8.75 -4.63 -14.72
C ALA A 73 -9.75 -5.73 -14.32
N LYS A 74 -9.38 -6.63 -13.40
CA LYS A 74 -10.27 -7.68 -12.88
C LYS A 74 -11.34 -7.14 -11.94
N GLU A 75 -11.02 -6.14 -11.12
CA GLU A 75 -11.99 -5.50 -10.24
C GLU A 75 -13.07 -4.76 -11.03
N SER A 76 -12.70 -4.15 -12.16
CA SER A 76 -13.63 -3.49 -13.09
C SER A 76 -14.56 -4.45 -13.85
N GLN A 77 -14.29 -5.76 -13.81
CA GLN A 77 -15.07 -6.80 -14.50
C GLN A 77 -15.94 -7.64 -13.56
N ARG A 78 -15.98 -7.36 -12.24
CA ARG A 78 -16.92 -8.03 -11.34
C ARG A 78 -18.34 -7.59 -11.69
N PRO A 79 -19.23 -8.50 -12.16
CA PRO A 79 -20.62 -8.14 -12.38
C PRO A 79 -21.24 -7.78 -11.02
N THR A 80 -21.73 -6.54 -10.90
CA THR A 80 -22.57 -6.15 -9.77
C THR A 80 -23.85 -6.99 -9.85
N ILE A 81 -23.95 -8.04 -9.04
CA ILE A 81 -25.22 -8.74 -8.84
C ILE A 81 -26.13 -7.76 -8.09
N GLN A 82 -26.90 -6.97 -8.83
CA GLN A 82 -28.05 -6.24 -8.31
C GLN A 82 -29.09 -7.29 -7.90
N ASN A 83 -29.16 -7.60 -6.62
CA ASN A 83 -30.30 -8.30 -6.04
C ASN A 83 -31.49 -7.31 -6.04
N SER A 84 -32.22 -7.30 -7.15
CA SER A 84 -33.54 -6.67 -7.23
C SER A 84 -34.51 -7.44 -6.32
N ARG A 85 -35.18 -6.70 -5.43
CA ARG A 85 -36.26 -7.17 -4.55
C ARG A 85 -37.48 -7.64 -5.33
#